data_AF-A0A948C4G1-F1
#
_entry.id   AF-A0A948C4G1-F1
#
_cell.length_a   1.000
_cell.length_b   1.000
_cell.length_c   1.000
_cell.angle_alpha   90.00
_cell.angle_beta   90.00
_cell.angle_gamma   90.00
#
_symmetry.space_group_name_H-M   'P 1'
#
loop_
_entity.id
_entity.type
_entity.pdbx_description
1 polymer ?
#
loop_
_entity_poly.entity_id
_entity_poly.type
_entity_poly.pdbx_seq_one_letter_code
_entity_poly.pdbx_strand_id
1 'polypeptide(L)'
;MRPMFPKGMINSIVVSITPLSLAQDMEMDVATIVGSSLSVMAAGLPFDGPVGAVQIGYIDDKYIINPTKAELEVSLFNLLLAGKK
;
A
#
# COMPACT_ATOMS: atom_id res chain seq x y z
N MET A 1 -7.77 4.32 0.35
CA MET A 1 -8.42 4.57 -0.97
C MET A 1 -9.86 5.08 -0.86
N ARG A 2 -10.77 4.46 -0.09
CA ARG A 2 -12.20 4.84 -0.07
C ARG A 2 -12.52 6.34 0.09
N PRO A 3 -11.82 7.12 0.93
CA PRO A 3 -12.10 8.55 1.08
C PRO A 3 -11.72 9.40 -0.14
N MET A 4 -10.96 8.86 -1.09
CA MET A 4 -10.48 9.56 -2.29
C MET A 4 -11.48 9.51 -3.44
N PHE A 5 -12.56 8.75 -3.30
CA PHE A 5 -13.67 8.80 -4.26
C PHE A 5 -14.62 9.95 -3.93
N PRO A 6 -15.23 10.59 -4.95
CA PRO A 6 -16.23 11.63 -4.75
C PRO A 6 -17.35 11.19 -3.82
N LYS A 7 -17.78 12.11 -2.95
CA LYS A 7 -18.96 11.88 -2.10
C LYS A 7 -20.18 11.61 -2.98
N GLY A 8 -20.97 10.62 -2.60
CA GLY A 8 -22.20 10.26 -3.32
C GLY A 8 -22.01 9.30 -4.50
N MET A 9 -20.77 8.85 -4.78
CA MET A 9 -20.55 7.76 -5.73
C MET A 9 -21.17 6.46 -5.19
N ILE A 10 -22.10 5.89 -5.96
CA ILE A 10 -22.76 4.61 -5.67
C ILE A 10 -22.34 3.49 -6.62
N ASN A 11 -21.49 3.80 -7.61
CA ASN A 11 -20.95 2.81 -8.54
C ASN A 11 -20.15 1.75 -7.79
N SER A 12 -20.44 0.48 -8.07
CA SER A 12 -19.66 -0.64 -7.54
C SER A 12 -18.30 -0.70 -8.21
N ILE A 13 -17.24 -0.58 -7.43
CA ILE A 13 -15.85 -0.71 -7.90
C ILE A 13 -15.24 -1.89 -7.18
N VAL A 14 -14.65 -2.82 -7.94
CA VAL A 14 -13.92 -3.97 -7.42
C VAL A 14 -12.49 -3.87 -7.93
N VAL A 15 -11.54 -3.90 -7.01
CA VAL A 15 -10.11 -3.95 -7.32
C VAL A 15 -9.61 -5.33 -6.92
N SER A 16 -9.12 -6.10 -7.89
CA SER A 16 -8.50 -7.40 -7.66
C SER A 16 -7.03 -7.32 -7.97
N ILE A 17 -6.18 -7.71 -7.02
CA ILE A 17 -4.73 -7.75 -7.20
C ILE A 17 -4.27 -9.18 -7.00
N THR A 18 -3.62 -9.70 -8.03
CA THR A 18 -3.04 -11.03 -8.03
C THR A 18 -1.53 -10.88 -8.17
N PRO A 19 -0.74 -11.26 -7.16
CA PRO A 19 0.71 -11.28 -7.30
C PRO A 19 1.11 -12.38 -8.30
N LEU A 20 1.86 -11.99 -9.33
CA LEU A 20 2.41 -12.95 -10.31
C LEU A 20 3.75 -13.52 -9.86
N SER A 21 4.49 -12.75 -9.07
CA SER A 21 5.77 -13.14 -8.49
C SER A 21 5.97 -12.37 -7.19
N LEU A 22 6.45 -13.06 -6.18
CA LEU A 22 6.76 -12.48 -4.88
C LEU A 22 8.05 -13.10 -4.35
N ALA A 23 9.00 -12.25 -3.96
CA ALA A 23 10.16 -12.68 -3.21
C ALA A 23 9.72 -13.08 -1.80
N GLN A 24 10.18 -14.24 -1.31
CA GLN A 24 9.65 -14.88 -0.10
C GLN A 24 9.83 -14.01 1.16
N ASP A 25 10.86 -13.18 1.16
CA ASP A 25 11.30 -12.24 2.19
C ASP A 25 10.57 -10.89 2.17
N MET A 26 9.76 -10.60 1.16
CA MET A 26 9.05 -9.33 1.04
C MET A 26 7.57 -9.43 1.42
N GLU A 27 7.07 -8.37 2.06
CA GLU A 27 5.64 -8.12 2.27
C GLU A 27 5.01 -7.49 1.02
N MET A 28 3.75 -7.85 0.75
CA MET A 28 3.04 -7.34 -0.43
C MET A 28 2.27 -6.04 -0.18
N ASP A 29 2.03 -5.68 1.08
CA ASP A 29 1.09 -4.62 1.46
C ASP A 29 1.33 -3.31 0.70
N VAL A 30 2.58 -2.84 0.66
CA VAL A 30 2.96 -1.61 -0.03
C VAL A 30 2.72 -1.72 -1.53
N ALA A 31 3.13 -2.82 -2.16
CA ALA A 31 2.99 -3.04 -3.59
C ALA A 31 1.52 -3.14 -4.01
N THR A 32 0.68 -3.79 -3.20
CA THR A 32 -0.75 -3.92 -3.43
C THR A 32 -1.46 -2.57 -3.34
N ILE A 33 -1.09 -1.70 -2.39
CA ILE A 33 -1.69 -0.36 -2.27
C ILE A 33 -1.31 0.51 -3.47
N VAL A 34 -0.02 0.56 -3.82
CA VAL A 34 0.47 1.36 -4.94
C VAL A 34 -0.10 0.86 -6.26
N GLY A 35 -0.14 -0.46 -6.46
CA GLY A 35 -0.74 -1.09 -7.64
C GLY A 35 -2.23 -0.77 -7.75
N SER A 36 -2.99 -0.86 -6.65
CA SER A 36 -4.41 -0.49 -6.62
C SER A 36 -4.63 0.96 -7.04
N SER A 37 -3.83 1.88 -6.48
CA SER A 37 -3.94 3.30 -6.80
C SER A 37 -3.66 3.55 -8.28
N LEU A 38 -2.62 2.94 -8.84
CA LEU A 38 -2.25 3.10 -10.25
C LEU A 38 -3.34 2.54 -11.17
N SER A 39 -3.86 1.33 -10.89
CA SER A 39 -4.91 0.70 -11.71
C SER A 39 -6.19 1.54 -11.75
N VAL A 40 -6.62 2.10 -10.60
CA VAL A 40 -7.82 2.96 -10.54
C VAL A 40 -7.63 4.25 -11.32
N MET A 41 -6.44 4.87 -11.22
CA MET A 41 -6.11 6.07 -12.00
C MET A 41 -6.05 5.78 -13.51
N ALA A 42 -5.40 4.68 -13.89
CA ALA A 42 -5.29 4.25 -15.29
C ALA A 42 -6.66 3.90 -15.91
N ALA A 43 -7.60 3.41 -15.11
CA ALA A 43 -8.97 3.14 -15.54
C ALA A 43 -9.81 4.42 -15.79
N GLY A 44 -9.29 5.61 -15.51
CA GLY A 44 -9.99 6.89 -15.70
C GLY A 44 -11.15 7.10 -14.73
N LEU A 45 -11.16 6.38 -13.61
CA LEU A 45 -12.16 6.57 -12.55
C LEU A 45 -11.94 7.91 -11.85
N PRO A 46 -13.01 8.59 -11.41
CA PRO A 46 -12.88 9.84 -10.68
C PRO A 46 -12.33 9.53 -9.27
N PHE A 47 -11.02 9.51 -9.16
CA PHE A 47 -10.26 9.16 -7.96
C PHE A 47 -9.20 10.24 -7.70
N ASP A 48 -9.21 10.80 -6.50
CA ASP A 48 -8.29 11.85 -6.05
C ASP A 48 -6.94 11.25 -5.61
N GLY A 49 -6.23 10.63 -6.56
CA GLY A 49 -4.91 10.01 -6.40
C GLY A 49 -3.76 10.88 -6.93
N PRO A 50 -2.50 10.41 -6.82
CA PRO A 50 -2.07 9.06 -6.42
C PRO A 50 -1.96 8.86 -4.91
N VAL A 51 -2.20 7.62 -4.46
CA VAL A 51 -1.95 7.17 -3.10
C VAL A 51 -0.67 6.34 -3.07
N GLY A 52 0.31 6.79 -2.30
CA GLY A 52 1.51 6.02 -1.97
C GLY A 52 1.32 5.24 -0.68
N ALA A 53 2.13 4.21 -0.50
CA ALA A 53 2.27 3.51 0.76
C ALA A 53 3.75 3.26 1.09
N VAL A 54 4.03 3.13 2.38
CA VAL A 54 5.34 2.77 2.91
C VAL A 54 5.14 1.96 4.18
N GLN A 55 5.98 0.96 4.38
CA GLN A 55 6.03 0.19 5.63
C GLN A 55 7.30 0.57 6.39
N ILE A 56 7.18 0.85 7.68
CA ILE A 56 8.29 1.29 8.53
C ILE A 56 8.42 0.32 9.70
N GLY A 57 9.60 -0.28 9.82
CA GLY A 57 10.03 -1.03 11.00
C GLY A 57 10.94 -0.19 11.91
N TYR A 58 11.09 -0.62 13.15
CA TYR A 58 11.98 -0.02 14.13
C TYR A 58 12.83 -1.10 14.80
N ILE A 59 14.12 -1.14 14.44
CA ILE A 59 15.08 -2.17 14.85
C ILE A 59 16.34 -1.44 15.31
N ASP A 60 16.87 -1.81 16.48
CA ASP A 60 18.11 -1.23 17.04
C ASP A 60 18.16 0.31 17.00
N ASP A 61 17.09 0.95 17.50
CA ASP A 61 16.87 2.40 17.51
C ASP A 61 16.85 3.08 16.13
N LYS A 62 16.71 2.32 15.04
CA LYS A 62 16.67 2.83 13.66
C LYS A 62 15.37 2.52 12.96
N TYR A 63 14.91 3.48 12.17
CA TYR A 63 13.80 3.30 11.25
C TYR A 63 14.27 2.59 9.98
N ILE A 64 13.68 1.44 9.68
CA ILE A 64 13.91 0.69 8.44
C ILE A 64 12.72 0.87 7.52
N ILE A 65 12.97 1.29 6.28
CA ILE A 65 11.95 1.52 5.27
C ILE A 65 11.78 0.25 4.44
N ASN A 66 10.53 -0.20 4.28
CA ASN A 66 10.14 -1.44 3.61
C ASN A 66 10.99 -2.63 4.08
N PRO A 67 10.95 -2.95 5.39
CA PRO A 67 11.71 -4.06 5.95
C PRO A 67 11.29 -5.40 5.34
N THR A 68 12.22 -6.34 5.32
CA THR A 68 11.95 -7.75 5.02
C THR A 68 11.15 -8.42 6.15
N LYS A 69 10.56 -9.59 5.88
CA LYS A 69 9.82 -10.36 6.90
C LYS A 69 10.68 -10.69 8.12
N ALA A 70 11.95 -11.05 7.90
CA ALA A 70 12.88 -11.35 8.99
C ALA A 70 13.16 -10.11 9.86
N GLU A 71 13.30 -8.93 9.24
CA GLU A 71 13.46 -7.66 9.94
C GLU A 71 12.19 -7.25 10.69
N LEU A 72 11.01 -7.55 10.15
CA LEU A 72 9.73 -7.30 10.83
C LEU A 72 9.54 -8.13 12.09
N GLU A 73 10.05 -9.36 12.15
CA GLU A 73 9.94 -10.22 13.34
C GLU A 73 10.74 -9.69 14.54
N VAL A 74 11.86 -9.02 14.28
CA VAL A 74 12.69 -8.41 15.33
C VAL A 74 12.34 -6.93 15.59
N SER A 75 11.41 -6.39 14.81
CA SER A 75 10.99 -4.99 14.89
C SER A 75 10.14 -4.72 16.13
N LEU A 76 10.42 -3.62 16.83
CA LEU A 76 9.64 -3.19 18.01
C LEU A 76 8.20 -2.77 17.63
N PHE A 77 8.02 -2.23 16.43
CA PHE A 77 6.71 -1.97 15.85
C PHE A 77 6.76 -2.06 14.33
N ASN A 78 5.61 -2.37 13.73
CA ASN A 78 5.40 -2.37 12.29
C ASN A 78 4.34 -1.33 11.95
N LEU A 79 4.70 -0.34 11.15
CA LEU A 79 3.83 0.77 10.78
C LEU A 79 3.64 0.80 9.26
N LEU A 80 2.45 0.43 8.80
CA LEU A 80 2.03 0.62 7.41
C LEU A 80 1.32 1.98 7.26
N LEU A 81 1.91 2.86 6.46
CA LEU A 81 1.37 4.18 6.16
C LEU A 81 0.92 4.24 4.72
N ALA A 82 -0.24 4.86 4.49
CA ALA A 82 -0.70 5.22 3.15
C ALA A 82 -1.13 6.69 3.14
N GLY A 83 -0.76 7.41 2.09
CA GLY A 83 -1.01 8.84 1.99
C GLY A 83 -0.99 9.34 0.57
N LYS A 84 -1.54 10.54 0.37
CA LYS A 84 -1.38 11.30 -0.87
C LYS A 84 -0.46 12.49 -0.62
N LYS A 85 0.00 13.11 -1.71
CA LYS A 85 0.70 14.40 -1.66
C LYS A 85 -0.24 15.52 -1.20
#